data_AF-A0A853EPP9-F1
#
_entry.id   AF-A0A853EPP9-F1
#
_cell.length_a   1.000
_cell.length_b   1.000
_cell.length_c   1.000
_cell.angle_alpha   90.00
_cell.angle_beta   90.00
_cell.angle_gamma   90.00
#
_symmetry.space_group_name_H-M   'P 1'
#
loop_
_entity.id
_entity.type
_entity.pdbx_description
1 polymer ?
#
loop_
_entity_poly.entity_id
_entity_poly.type
_entity_poly.pdbx_seq_one_letter_code
_entity_poly.pdbx_strand_id
1 'polypeptide(L)'
;MKGLRTSQTSRALRVRPDSGFTLVELLVVIIVLGLLAAIAIPVFLSQREKAQDAAATADVALLGKELVTWFVDHEEAPALTQDSSRGYLFGTQKIAAGSEHVVLHASTTITSRNDWCVAVVNDLGGASADGLRYSAEEGFSEGLC
;
A
#
# COMPACT_ATOMS: atom_id res chain seq x y z
N MET A 1 75.86 39.36 31.12
CA MET A 1 75.82 38.72 29.79
C MET A 1 74.35 38.44 29.44
N LYS A 2 73.95 38.84 28.22
CA LYS A 2 72.80 38.42 27.38
C LYS A 2 71.78 37.49 28.08
N GLY A 3 70.52 37.86 28.29
CA GLY A 3 69.59 38.36 27.28
C GLY A 3 69.09 37.18 26.45
N LEU A 4 67.84 36.75 26.64
CA LEU A 4 67.07 36.06 25.60
C LEU A 4 65.58 36.32 25.85
N ARG A 5 65.00 37.09 24.93
CA ARG A 5 63.56 37.32 24.78
C ARG A 5 63.00 36.13 24.04
N THR A 6 61.99 35.45 24.58
CA THR A 6 61.23 34.44 23.82
C THR A 6 59.82 34.98 23.62
N SER A 7 59.63 35.64 22.48
CA SER A 7 58.34 36.11 21.98
C SER A 7 57.49 34.89 21.59
N GLN A 8 56.46 34.59 22.37
CA GLN A 8 55.40 33.66 21.97
C GLN A 8 54.40 34.42 21.11
N THR A 9 54.42 34.17 19.80
CA THR A 9 53.42 34.66 18.85
C THR A 9 52.18 33.75 18.93
N SER A 10 51.21 34.14 19.75
CA SER A 10 49.87 33.55 19.79
C SER A 10 49.13 33.83 18.47
N ARG A 11 49.06 32.82 17.60
CA ARG A 11 48.27 32.87 16.36
C ARG A 11 46.79 32.76 16.73
N ALA A 12 46.10 33.89 16.79
CA ALA A 12 44.65 33.92 17.04
C ALA A 12 43.91 33.22 15.89
N LEU A 13 43.13 32.19 16.22
CA LEU A 13 42.24 31.49 15.30
C LEU A 13 41.12 32.48 14.89
N ARG A 14 41.15 32.99 13.65
CA ARG A 14 40.05 33.81 13.12
C ARG A 14 38.83 32.92 12.93
N VAL A 15 37.87 33.01 13.84
CA VAL A 15 36.50 32.52 13.61
C VAL A 15 35.93 33.34 12.45
N ARG A 16 35.56 32.65 11.36
CA ARG A 16 34.87 33.28 10.24
C ARG A 16 33.44 33.57 10.69
N PRO A 17 32.87 34.74 10.39
CA PRO A 17 31.46 34.97 10.66
C PRO A 17 30.64 33.98 9.83
N ASP A 18 29.81 33.17 10.50
CA ASP A 18 28.84 32.32 9.83
C ASP A 18 27.85 33.22 9.07
N SER A 19 27.79 33.04 7.76
CA SER A 19 26.80 33.69 6.90
C SER A 19 25.44 33.07 7.18
N GLY A 20 24.55 33.83 7.85
CA GLY A 20 23.17 33.42 8.06
C GLY A 20 22.35 33.46 6.77
N PHE A 21 21.38 32.55 6.65
CA PHE A 21 20.40 32.53 5.57
C PHE A 21 19.58 33.83 5.52
N THR A 22 19.28 34.31 4.31
CA THR A 22 18.41 35.47 4.16
C THR A 22 16.93 35.07 4.33
N LEU A 23 16.10 35.96 4.89
CA LEU A 23 14.65 35.71 4.99
C LEU A 23 14.02 35.51 3.60
N VAL A 24 14.58 36.16 2.58
CA VAL A 24 14.12 36.06 1.19
C VAL A 24 14.43 34.67 0.61
N GLU A 25 15.57 34.08 0.95
CA GLU A 25 15.91 32.70 0.55
C GLU A 25 14.90 31.69 1.08
N LEU A 26 14.55 31.79 2.36
CA LEU A 26 13.57 30.86 2.92
C LEU A 26 12.16 31.12 2.38
N LEU A 27 11.82 32.38 2.11
CA LEU A 27 10.53 32.75 1.54
C LEU A 27 10.34 32.15 0.13
N VAL A 28 11.32 32.29 -0.77
CA VAL A 28 11.17 31.76 -2.14
C VAL A 28 11.09 30.23 -2.15
N VAL A 29 11.81 29.57 -1.24
CA VAL A 29 11.80 28.10 -1.13
C VAL A 29 10.43 27.58 -0.71
N ILE A 30 9.79 28.16 0.31
CA ILE A 30 8.46 27.70 0.74
C ILE A 30 7.38 27.97 -0.32
N ILE A 31 7.53 29.04 -1.13
CA ILE A 31 6.63 29.33 -2.25
C ILE A 31 6.73 28.23 -3.30
N VAL A 32 7.96 27.89 -3.72
CA VAL A 32 8.17 26.83 -4.72
C VAL A 32 7.73 25.47 -4.19
N LEU A 33 8.05 25.13 -2.93
CA LEU A 33 7.57 23.89 -2.29
C LEU A 33 6.03 23.83 -2.22
N GLY A 34 5.37 24.97 -1.96
CA GLY A 34 3.92 25.07 -1.95
C GLY A 34 3.30 24.80 -3.32
N LEU A 35 3.88 25.36 -4.40
CA LEU A 35 3.46 25.12 -5.78
C LEU A 35 3.59 23.64 -6.17
N LEU A 36 4.71 23.00 -5.82
CA LEU A 36 4.91 21.58 -6.09
C LEU A 36 3.94 20.70 -5.30
N ALA A 37 3.75 20.98 -4.00
CA ALA A 37 2.84 20.23 -3.15
C ALA A 37 1.38 20.31 -3.62
N ALA A 38 0.94 21.47 -4.10
CA ALA A 38 -0.43 21.67 -4.60
C ALA A 38 -0.79 20.72 -5.75
N ILE A 39 0.17 20.39 -6.62
CA ILE A 39 -0.04 19.45 -7.74
C ILE A 39 0.23 18.01 -7.29
N ALA A 40 1.26 17.79 -6.48
CA ALA A 40 1.69 16.45 -6.09
C ALA A 40 0.68 15.73 -5.18
N ILE A 41 0.06 16.42 -4.22
CA ILE A 41 -0.87 15.83 -3.26
C ILE A 41 -2.10 15.18 -3.94
N PRO A 42 -2.88 15.88 -4.78
CA PRO A 42 -4.07 15.27 -5.40
C PRO A 42 -3.70 14.12 -6.33
N VAL A 43 -2.59 14.25 -7.08
CA VAL A 43 -2.09 13.16 -7.94
C VAL A 43 -1.72 11.94 -7.09
N PHE A 44 -0.96 12.13 -6.02
CA PHE A 44 -0.58 11.05 -5.11
C PHE A 44 -1.80 10.33 -4.51
N LEU A 45 -2.81 11.08 -4.05
CA LEU A 45 -4.04 10.50 -3.51
C LEU A 45 -4.78 9.66 -4.56
N SER A 46 -4.92 10.17 -5.80
CA SER A 46 -5.57 9.42 -6.89
C SER A 46 -4.79 8.16 -7.29
N GLN A 47 -3.46 8.19 -7.23
CA GLN A 47 -2.62 7.02 -7.52
C GLN A 47 -2.72 5.97 -6.41
N ARG A 48 -2.81 6.42 -5.15
CA ARG A 48 -3.03 5.52 -4.01
C ARG A 48 -4.36 4.80 -4.15
N GLU A 49 -5.45 5.49 -4.46
CA GLU A 49 -6.77 4.88 -4.68
C GLU A 49 -6.74 3.81 -5.78
N LYS A 50 -6.17 4.14 -6.95
CA LYS A 50 -5.99 3.18 -8.05
C LYS A 50 -5.14 1.97 -7.67
N ALA A 51 -4.10 2.16 -6.84
CA ALA A 51 -3.28 1.06 -6.36
C ALA A 51 -4.08 0.11 -5.44
N GLN A 52 -4.98 0.64 -4.62
CA GLN A 52 -5.87 -0.18 -3.79
C GLN A 52 -6.88 -0.95 -4.63
N ASP A 53 -7.47 -0.32 -5.66
CA ASP A 53 -8.38 -1.01 -6.58
C ASP A 53 -7.68 -2.13 -7.37
N ALA A 54 -6.45 -1.87 -7.82
CA ALA A 54 -5.61 -2.87 -8.48
C ALA A 54 -5.28 -4.04 -7.53
N ALA A 55 -5.05 -3.75 -6.24
CA ALA A 55 -4.82 -4.77 -5.22
C ALA A 55 -6.07 -5.64 -4.99
N ALA A 56 -7.25 -5.04 -4.88
CA ALA A 56 -8.52 -5.78 -4.76
C ALA A 56 -8.76 -6.72 -5.96
N THR A 57 -8.49 -6.22 -7.16
CA THR A 57 -8.57 -7.00 -8.41
C THR A 57 -7.58 -8.17 -8.40
N ALA A 58 -6.35 -7.94 -7.96
CA ALA A 58 -5.32 -8.98 -7.88
C ALA A 58 -5.69 -10.07 -6.85
N ASP A 59 -6.19 -9.66 -5.68
CA ASP A 59 -6.59 -10.56 -4.60
C ASP A 59 -7.77 -11.45 -5.00
N VAL A 60 -8.83 -10.90 -5.60
CA VAL A 60 -9.98 -11.71 -6.02
C VAL A 60 -9.62 -12.70 -7.13
N ALA A 61 -8.75 -12.29 -8.06
CA ALA A 61 -8.26 -13.18 -9.11
C ALA A 61 -7.33 -14.27 -8.55
N LEU A 62 -6.55 -13.96 -7.52
CA LEU A 62 -5.74 -14.94 -6.80
C LEU A 62 -6.65 -15.96 -6.10
N LEU A 63 -7.66 -15.50 -5.36
CA LEU A 63 -8.64 -16.37 -4.69
C LEU A 63 -9.34 -17.31 -5.67
N GLY A 64 -9.76 -16.79 -6.84
CA GLY A 64 -10.36 -17.63 -7.87
C GLY A 64 -9.42 -18.74 -8.36
N LYS A 65 -8.13 -18.44 -8.57
CA LYS A 65 -7.12 -19.44 -8.98
C LYS A 65 -6.86 -20.48 -7.88
N GLU A 66 -6.77 -20.05 -6.63
CA GLU A 66 -6.59 -20.94 -5.49
C GLU A 66 -7.81 -21.86 -5.30
N LEU A 67 -9.03 -21.35 -5.51
CA LEU A 67 -10.25 -22.18 -5.50
C LEU A 67 -10.25 -23.24 -6.60
N VAL A 68 -9.90 -22.85 -7.84
CA VAL A 68 -9.76 -23.81 -8.95
C VAL A 68 -8.72 -24.88 -8.59
N THR A 69 -7.57 -24.47 -8.04
CA THR A 69 -6.49 -25.38 -7.65
C THR A 69 -6.92 -26.31 -6.52
N TRP A 70 -7.62 -25.80 -5.50
CA TRP A 70 -8.15 -26.61 -4.41
C TRP A 70 -9.03 -27.74 -4.91
N PHE A 71 -9.95 -27.42 -5.82
CA PHE A 71 -10.83 -28.42 -6.38
C PHE A 71 -10.08 -29.43 -7.26
N VAL A 72 -8.85 -29.19 -7.75
CA VAL A 72 -8.09 -30.24 -8.45
C VAL A 72 -7.87 -31.45 -7.55
N ASP A 73 -7.56 -31.20 -6.27
CA ASP A 73 -7.16 -32.25 -5.32
C ASP A 73 -8.30 -32.68 -4.38
N HIS A 74 -9.36 -31.85 -4.25
CA HIS A 74 -10.46 -32.08 -3.31
C HIS A 74 -11.83 -32.00 -4.00
N GLU A 75 -12.77 -32.83 -3.56
CA GLU A 75 -14.17 -32.77 -4.02
C GLU A 75 -15.04 -31.86 -3.13
N GLU A 76 -14.60 -31.64 -1.89
CA GLU A 76 -15.33 -30.86 -0.89
C GLU A 76 -15.01 -29.36 -0.99
N ALA A 77 -16.03 -28.53 -0.79
CA ALA A 77 -15.89 -27.08 -0.76
C ALA A 77 -15.06 -26.62 0.46
N PRO A 78 -14.02 -25.79 0.26
CA PRO A 78 -13.24 -25.26 1.37
C PRO A 78 -14.00 -24.20 2.14
N ALA A 79 -13.74 -24.12 3.45
CA ALA A 79 -14.15 -22.97 4.25
C ALA A 79 -13.18 -21.81 4.02
N LEU A 80 -13.50 -20.90 3.09
CA LEU A 80 -12.72 -19.69 2.86
C LEU A 80 -12.96 -18.67 3.98
N THR A 81 -11.89 -18.24 4.63
CA THR A 81 -11.93 -17.19 5.65
C THR A 81 -10.78 -16.20 5.46
N GLN A 82 -10.88 -15.05 6.11
CA GLN A 82 -9.81 -14.05 6.18
C GLN A 82 -9.43 -13.83 7.64
N ASP A 83 -8.14 -13.93 7.98
CA ASP A 83 -7.63 -13.70 9.34
C ASP A 83 -7.46 -12.21 9.66
N SER A 84 -7.12 -11.90 10.91
CA SER A 84 -6.86 -10.53 11.37
C SER A 84 -5.63 -9.87 10.75
N SER A 85 -4.73 -10.67 10.16
CA SER A 85 -3.59 -10.20 9.36
C SER A 85 -3.93 -10.11 7.86
N ARG A 86 -5.23 -10.15 7.52
CA ARG A 86 -5.79 -10.12 6.16
C ARG A 86 -5.39 -11.32 5.30
N GLY A 87 -4.76 -12.34 5.86
CA GLY A 87 -4.44 -13.58 5.15
C GLY A 87 -5.71 -14.32 4.75
N TYR A 88 -5.72 -14.87 3.54
CA TYR A 88 -6.79 -15.75 3.10
C TYR A 88 -6.46 -17.19 3.46
N LEU A 89 -7.46 -17.93 3.95
CA LEU A 89 -7.28 -19.29 4.43
C LEU A 89 -8.39 -20.21 3.91
N PHE A 90 -8.01 -21.45 3.60
CA PHE A 90 -8.94 -22.56 3.50
C PHE A 90 -8.87 -23.37 4.80
N GLY A 91 -9.94 -23.29 5.61
CA GLY A 91 -9.95 -23.79 6.97
C GLY A 91 -8.89 -23.11 7.83
N THR A 92 -7.83 -23.84 8.18
CA THR A 92 -6.69 -23.31 8.97
C THR A 92 -5.44 -23.05 8.14
N GLN A 93 -5.45 -23.41 6.86
CA GLN A 93 -4.30 -23.27 5.98
C GLN A 93 -4.33 -21.92 5.27
N LYS A 94 -3.30 -21.10 5.49
CA LYS A 94 -3.11 -19.85 4.76
C LYS A 94 -2.71 -20.14 3.31
N ILE A 95 -3.51 -19.64 2.36
CA ILE A 95 -3.29 -19.80 0.92
C ILE A 95 -2.63 -18.57 0.30
N ALA A 96 -2.92 -17.38 0.85
CA ALA A 96 -2.38 -16.13 0.34
C ALA A 96 -2.34 -15.05 1.43
N ALA A 97 -1.46 -14.07 1.25
CA ALA A 97 -1.58 -12.81 1.96
C ALA A 97 -2.61 -11.94 1.23
N GLY A 98 -3.57 -11.35 1.96
CA GLY A 98 -4.44 -10.33 1.41
C GLY A 98 -3.79 -8.96 1.48
N SER A 99 -4.19 -8.13 0.54
CA SER A 99 -3.76 -6.74 0.41
C SER A 99 -4.39 -5.87 1.49
N GLU A 100 -3.73 -4.75 1.80
CA GLU A 100 -4.31 -3.74 2.68
C GLU A 100 -5.63 -3.21 2.08
N HIS A 101 -6.59 -2.90 2.94
CA HIS A 101 -7.94 -2.44 2.60
C HIS A 101 -8.83 -3.36 1.75
N VAL A 102 -8.34 -4.52 1.28
CA VAL A 102 -9.16 -5.56 0.64
C VAL A 102 -9.71 -6.55 1.68
N VAL A 103 -11.03 -6.67 1.77
CA VAL A 103 -11.70 -7.61 2.68
C VAL A 103 -12.59 -8.60 1.95
N LEU A 104 -12.66 -9.83 2.45
CA LEU A 104 -13.59 -10.84 1.94
C LEU A 104 -15.04 -10.41 2.25
N HIS A 105 -15.90 -10.44 1.23
CA HIS A 105 -17.30 -10.07 1.38
C HIS A 105 -18.17 -11.26 1.77
N ALA A 106 -19.21 -11.02 2.59
CA ALA A 106 -20.11 -12.03 3.12
C ALA A 106 -20.96 -12.74 2.07
N SER A 107 -21.06 -12.18 0.87
CA SER A 107 -21.79 -12.81 -0.24
C SER A 107 -21.00 -13.89 -0.96
N THR A 108 -19.72 -14.09 -0.62
CA THR A 108 -18.93 -15.22 -1.10
C THR A 108 -19.64 -16.55 -0.84
N THR A 109 -19.83 -17.34 -1.89
CA THR A 109 -20.48 -18.65 -1.85
C THR A 109 -19.56 -19.69 -2.48
N ILE A 110 -19.28 -20.79 -1.78
CA ILE A 110 -18.46 -21.88 -2.30
C ILE A 110 -19.20 -23.17 -1.99
N THR A 111 -19.88 -23.73 -3.00
CA THR A 111 -20.74 -24.91 -2.81
C THR A 111 -20.15 -26.16 -3.47
N SER A 112 -19.57 -26.02 -4.67
CA SER A 112 -18.97 -27.12 -5.42
C SER A 112 -17.94 -26.63 -6.44
N ARG A 113 -17.26 -27.54 -7.15
CA ARG A 113 -16.29 -27.21 -8.20
C ARG A 113 -16.84 -26.26 -9.28
N ASN A 114 -18.11 -26.42 -9.65
CA ASN A 114 -18.73 -25.71 -10.77
C ASN A 114 -19.65 -24.57 -10.31
N ASP A 115 -19.86 -24.45 -9.00
CA ASP A 115 -20.75 -23.45 -8.40
C ASP A 115 -20.02 -22.83 -7.20
N TRP A 116 -19.31 -21.75 -7.49
CA TRP A 116 -18.66 -20.92 -6.49
C TRP A 116 -18.48 -19.51 -7.04
N CYS A 117 -18.51 -18.55 -6.13
CA CYS A 117 -18.24 -17.15 -6.35
C CYS A 117 -17.54 -16.59 -5.11
N VAL A 118 -16.38 -15.97 -5.31
CA VAL A 118 -15.67 -15.23 -4.27
C VAL A 118 -15.76 -13.75 -4.55
N ALA A 119 -16.14 -12.97 -3.53
CA ALA A 119 -16.24 -11.52 -3.63
C ALA A 119 -15.36 -10.84 -2.57
N VAL A 120 -14.70 -9.77 -2.97
CA VAL A 120 -13.95 -8.87 -2.09
C VAL A 120 -14.40 -7.44 -2.29
N VAL A 121 -14.22 -6.60 -1.27
CA VAL A 121 -14.47 -5.15 -1.34
C VAL A 121 -13.26 -4.39 -0.81
N ASN A 122 -13.11 -3.15 -1.25
CA ASN A 122 -12.19 -2.20 -0.64
C ASN A 122 -12.88 -1.44 0.50
N ASP A 123 -12.41 -1.63 1.74
CA ASP A 123 -13.00 -1.05 2.95
C ASP A 123 -12.79 0.47 3.10
N LEU A 124 -11.89 1.09 2.31
CA LEU A 124 -11.68 2.54 2.28
C LEU A 124 -12.57 3.27 1.27
N GLY A 125 -13.30 2.55 0.42
CA GLY A 125 -13.96 3.12 -0.74
C GLY A 125 -13.08 3.12 -2.00
N GLY A 126 -13.57 3.73 -3.07
CA GLY A 126 -12.99 3.67 -4.42
C GLY A 126 -13.86 2.87 -5.38
N ALA A 127 -13.33 2.51 -6.56
CA ALA A 127 -14.12 1.78 -7.55
C ALA A 127 -14.46 0.35 -7.08
N SER A 128 -13.60 -0.26 -6.25
CA SER A 128 -13.82 -1.61 -5.71
C SER A 128 -14.71 -1.64 -4.47
N ALA A 129 -15.32 -0.50 -4.10
CA ALA A 129 -16.24 -0.42 -2.97
C ALA A 129 -17.55 -1.18 -3.22
N ASP A 130 -18.01 -1.19 -4.48
CA ASP A 130 -19.22 -1.90 -4.92
C ASP A 130 -19.00 -3.42 -5.04
N GLY A 131 -17.75 -3.86 -4.82
CA GLY A 131 -17.34 -5.26 -4.84
C GLY A 131 -16.74 -5.69 -6.16
N LEU A 132 -15.82 -6.63 -6.06
CA LEU A 132 -15.25 -7.36 -7.18
C LEU A 132 -15.44 -8.84 -6.90
N ARG A 133 -15.84 -9.59 -7.92
CA ARG A 133 -16.06 -11.03 -7.79
C ARG A 133 -15.30 -11.83 -8.82
N TYR A 134 -15.01 -13.06 -8.46
CA TYR A 134 -14.52 -14.08 -9.37
C TYR A 134 -15.35 -15.34 -9.16
N SER A 135 -15.98 -15.85 -10.22
CA SER A 135 -16.84 -17.04 -10.16
C SER A 135 -16.38 -18.15 -11.10
N ALA A 136 -16.91 -19.35 -10.88
CA ALA A 136 -16.70 -20.51 -11.74
C ALA A 136 -17.26 -20.31 -13.16
N GLU A 137 -18.35 -19.54 -13.28
CA GLU A 137 -19.14 -19.39 -14.51
C GLU A 137 -18.64 -18.24 -15.39
N GLU A 138 -18.48 -17.06 -14.80
CA GLU A 138 -18.16 -15.82 -15.53
C GLU A 138 -16.70 -15.40 -15.38
N GLY A 139 -15.95 -16.04 -14.47
CA GLY A 139 -14.64 -15.57 -14.07
C GLY A 139 -14.73 -14.22 -13.36
N PHE A 140 -13.84 -13.30 -13.69
CA PHE A 140 -13.81 -11.97 -13.10
C PHE A 140 -14.97 -11.09 -13.59
N SER A 141 -15.67 -10.45 -12.65
CA SER A 141 -16.68 -9.43 -12.93
C SER A 141 -16.76 -8.40 -11.79
N GLU A 142 -17.29 -7.22 -12.10
CA GLU A 142 -17.60 -6.20 -11.10
C GLU A 142 -18.90 -6.55 -10.35
N GLY A 143 -18.97 -6.10 -9.10
CA GLY A 143 -20.08 -6.36 -8.20
C GLY A 143 -19.82 -7.55 -7.26
N LEU A 144 -20.87 -7.90 -6.52
CA LEU A 144 -20.86 -8.96 -5.54
C LEU A 144 -21.37 -10.28 -6.14
N CYS A 145 -20.99 -11.38 -5.51
CA CYS A 145 -21.79 -12.61 -5.52
C CYS A 145 -23.16 -12.30 -4.90
#